data_AF-A0AAI9S7B7-F1
#
_entry.id   AF-A0AAI9S7B7-F1
#
_cell.length_a   1.000
_cell.length_b   1.000
_cell.length_c   1.000
_cell.angle_alpha   90.00
_cell.angle_beta   90.00
_cell.angle_gamma   90.00
#
_symmetry.space_group_name_H-M   'P 1'
#
loop_
_entity.id
_entity.type
_entity.pdbx_description
1 polymer ?
#
loop_
_entity_poly.entity_id
_entity_poly.type
_entity_poly.pdbx_seq_one_letter_code
_entity_poly.pdbx_strand_id
1 'polypeptide(L)'
;MEQKKIERITLNLIVFGTIVIIGVLARQTVLHYGWDDFSSNLIFVVCSIIIGAIYLNLQMVFGQLLSPTIEKCFMRFECYRNKAAVVESPIIHAELAENTIISEPIISKPEPKIEIETTSDTTEVVSTPSCPELNEDVAELPKEETTPSTINNISIEESNQPTEYDLFRANAMAEKERASQEKLDKVLTYTKQNLVLYLSETDLNRLCEYITEYYLSDSLPKVEQIKVDAQLKTIDIMHFGWNIGKAFGKPRLQTATFIKRVFAHTLRDSEISTIERKMSHTESECKIKLDSKIV
;
A
#
# COMPACT_ATOMS: atom_id res chain seq x y z
N MET A 1 22.41 25.37 17.95
CA MET A 1 21.67 24.66 16.88
C MET A 1 20.60 23.74 17.50
N GLU A 2 20.98 22.96 18.52
CA GLU A 2 20.10 22.00 19.22
C GLU A 2 18.73 22.49 19.69
N GLN A 3 18.60 23.71 20.21
CA GLN A 3 17.30 24.18 20.73
C GLN A 3 16.18 24.13 19.68
N LYS A 4 16.43 24.57 18.44
CA LYS A 4 15.45 24.50 17.33
C LYS A 4 15.13 23.07 16.89
N LYS A 5 16.01 22.10 17.18
CA LYS A 5 15.82 20.67 16.91
C LYS A 5 14.92 20.06 17.97
N ILE A 6 15.15 20.39 19.25
CA ILE A 6 14.31 19.99 20.38
C ILE A 6 12.89 20.55 20.23
N GLU A 7 12.74 21.85 19.95
CA GLU A 7 11.43 22.50 19.72
C GLU A 7 10.61 21.79 18.62
N ARG A 8 11.25 21.42 17.50
CA ARG A 8 10.60 20.70 16.40
C ARG A 8 10.18 19.27 16.79
N ILE A 9 11.01 18.58 17.57
CA ILE A 9 10.69 17.23 18.08
C ILE A 9 9.51 17.29 19.05
N THR A 10 9.53 18.23 20.01
CA THR A 10 8.43 18.44 20.96
C THR A 10 7.11 18.79 20.26
N LEU A 11 7.14 19.67 19.26
CA LEU A 11 5.93 20.03 18.51
C LEU A 11 5.35 18.84 17.73
N ASN A 12 6.20 18.05 17.07
CA ASN A 12 5.77 16.83 16.38
C ASN A 12 5.21 15.78 17.36
N LEU A 13 5.78 15.63 18.56
CA LEU A 13 5.27 14.73 19.60
C LEU A 13 3.89 15.16 20.13
N ILE A 14 3.67 16.47 20.32
CA ILE A 14 2.36 17.00 20.73
C ILE A 14 1.29 16.69 19.66
N VAL A 15 1.62 16.91 18.38
CA VAL A 15 0.70 16.60 17.27
C VAL A 15 0.42 15.10 17.16
N PHE A 16 1.44 14.25 17.31
CA PHE A 16 1.24 12.80 17.33
C PHE A 16 0.31 12.39 18.49
N GLY A 17 0.49 12.98 19.67
CA GLY A 17 -0.37 12.79 20.82
C GLY A 17 -1.83 13.18 20.55
N THR A 18 -2.10 14.32 19.90
CA THR A 18 -3.48 14.72 19.59
C THR A 18 -4.14 13.82 18.53
N ILE A 19 -3.39 13.34 17.54
CA ILE A 19 -3.89 12.35 16.56
C ILE A 19 -4.33 11.06 17.28
N VAL A 20 -3.50 10.54 18.20
CA VAL A 20 -3.83 9.34 18.99
C VAL A 20 -5.07 9.58 19.86
N ILE A 21 -5.18 10.73 20.54
CA ILE A 21 -6.35 11.07 21.36
C ILE A 21 -7.64 11.11 20.52
N ILE A 22 -7.61 11.74 19.34
CA ILE A 22 -8.77 11.79 18.43
C ILE A 22 -9.14 10.38 17.94
N GLY A 23 -8.14 9.54 17.64
CA GLY A 23 -8.36 8.13 17.31
C GLY A 23 -9.05 7.36 18.45
N VAL A 24 -8.59 7.54 19.70
CA VAL A 24 -9.21 6.89 20.88
C VAL A 24 -10.66 7.35 21.07
N LEU A 25 -10.95 8.64 20.88
CA LEU A 25 -12.32 9.14 20.92
C LEU A 25 -13.20 8.52 19.82
N ALA A 26 -12.68 8.36 18.60
CA ALA A 26 -13.38 7.67 17.51
C ALA A 26 -13.62 6.17 17.80
N ARG A 27 -12.69 5.50 18.50
CA ARG A 27 -12.89 4.13 19.00
C ARG A 27 -14.00 4.07 20.05
N GLN A 28 -14.01 5.00 21.00
CA GLN A 28 -15.01 5.06 22.07
C GLN A 28 -16.42 5.33 21.53
N THR A 29 -16.58 6.22 20.55
CA THR A 29 -17.90 6.45 19.94
C THR A 29 -18.41 5.23 19.18
N VAL A 30 -17.54 4.51 18.48
CA VAL A 30 -17.93 3.30 17.73
C VAL A 30 -18.29 2.14 18.66
N LEU A 31 -17.56 1.92 19.76
CA LEU A 31 -17.97 0.98 20.82
C LEU A 31 -19.30 1.36 21.46
N HIS A 32 -19.56 2.66 21.68
CA HIS A 32 -20.85 3.15 22.20
C HIS A 32 -22.02 2.87 21.23
N TYR A 33 -21.76 2.75 19.92
CA TYR A 33 -22.76 2.32 18.94
C TYR A 33 -22.94 0.79 18.87
N GLY A 34 -22.29 0.01 19.74
CA GLY A 34 -22.44 -1.45 19.82
C GLY A 34 -21.64 -2.22 18.77
N TRP A 35 -20.58 -1.63 18.22
CA TRP A 35 -19.65 -2.33 17.31
C TRP A 35 -18.67 -3.20 18.09
N ASP A 36 -18.16 -4.25 17.46
CA ASP A 36 -17.19 -5.17 18.07
C ASP A 36 -15.79 -4.55 18.27
N ASP A 37 -14.97 -5.15 19.12
CA ASP A 37 -13.61 -4.68 19.44
C ASP A 37 -12.66 -4.67 18.22
N PHE A 38 -12.81 -5.61 17.27
CA PHE A 38 -11.95 -5.66 16.09
C PHE A 38 -12.30 -4.51 15.13
N SER A 39 -13.57 -4.30 14.83
CA SER A 39 -14.04 -3.15 14.02
C SER A 39 -13.71 -1.82 14.70
N SER A 40 -13.76 -1.76 16.04
CA SER A 40 -13.38 -0.59 16.83
C SER A 40 -11.86 -0.34 16.84
N ASN A 41 -11.04 -1.38 16.75
CA ASN A 41 -9.59 -1.24 16.54
C ASN A 41 -9.26 -0.86 15.09
N LEU A 42 -10.02 -1.35 14.11
CA LEU A 42 -9.87 -1.00 12.70
C LEU A 42 -10.18 0.48 12.47
N ILE A 43 -11.28 1.00 13.02
CA ILE A 43 -11.63 2.43 12.89
C ILE A 43 -10.59 3.34 13.56
N PHE A 44 -10.01 2.93 14.70
CA PHE A 44 -8.90 3.66 15.35
C PHE A 44 -7.71 3.85 14.39
N VAL A 45 -7.26 2.77 13.76
CA VAL A 45 -6.12 2.79 12.81
C VAL A 45 -6.46 3.62 11.58
N VAL A 46 -7.63 3.41 10.97
CA VAL A 46 -8.05 4.11 9.76
C VAL A 46 -8.22 5.61 10.01
N CYS A 47 -8.87 6.02 11.11
CA CYS A 47 -9.00 7.43 11.48
C CYS A 47 -7.63 8.07 11.74
N SER A 48 -6.72 7.40 12.45
CA SER A 48 -5.37 7.92 12.70
C SER A 48 -4.58 8.14 11.42
N ILE A 49 -4.67 7.21 10.45
CA ILE A 49 -4.04 7.35 9.13
C ILE A 49 -4.64 8.51 8.33
N ILE A 50 -5.97 8.64 8.28
CA ILE A 50 -6.65 9.71 7.54
C ILE A 50 -6.31 11.08 8.13
N ILE A 51 -6.39 11.24 9.46
CA ILE A 51 -6.06 12.50 10.14
C ILE A 51 -4.57 12.83 9.95
N GLY A 52 -3.68 11.84 10.06
CA GLY A 52 -2.25 12.03 9.79
C GLY A 52 -1.97 12.47 8.35
N ALA A 53 -2.64 11.86 7.36
CA ALA A 53 -2.52 12.26 5.96
C ALA A 53 -3.03 13.68 5.72
N ILE A 54 -4.17 14.07 6.32
CA ILE A 54 -4.70 15.44 6.25
C ILE A 54 -3.71 16.41 6.88
N TYR A 55 -3.15 16.10 8.06
CA TYR A 55 -2.15 16.93 8.72
C TYR A 55 -0.90 17.15 7.85
N LEU A 56 -0.35 16.10 7.25
CA LEU A 56 0.82 16.20 6.38
C LEU A 56 0.54 17.03 5.10
N ASN A 57 -0.65 16.87 4.50
CA ASN A 57 -1.07 17.69 3.37
C ASN A 57 -1.20 19.17 3.76
N LEU A 58 -1.86 19.46 4.90
CA LEU A 58 -1.95 20.82 5.44
C LEU A 58 -0.57 21.40 5.75
N GLN A 59 0.34 20.63 6.33
CA GLN A 59 1.71 21.05 6.64
C GLN A 59 2.49 21.41 5.36
N MET A 60 2.32 20.65 4.28
CA MET A 60 2.92 20.95 2.97
C MET A 60 2.34 22.23 2.35
N VAL A 61 1.00 22.37 2.33
CA VAL A 61 0.32 23.55 1.79
C VAL A 61 0.65 24.81 2.60
N PHE A 62 0.65 24.75 3.93
CA PHE A 62 1.06 25.87 4.78
C PHE A 62 2.54 26.20 4.62
N GLY A 63 3.42 25.21 4.46
CA GLY A 63 4.83 25.44 4.14
C GLY A 63 5.01 26.25 2.83
N GLN A 64 4.27 25.90 1.79
CA GLN A 64 4.35 26.57 0.48
C GLN A 64 3.63 27.92 0.43
N LEU A 65 2.47 28.05 1.09
CA LEU A 65 1.60 29.23 0.99
C LEU A 65 1.85 30.24 2.11
N LEU A 66 1.95 29.79 3.37
CA LEU A 66 2.15 30.70 4.50
C LEU A 66 3.59 31.13 4.67
N SER A 67 4.62 30.32 4.39
CA SER A 67 6.00 30.79 4.54
C SER A 67 6.28 32.07 3.72
N PRO A 68 6.03 32.13 2.40
CA PRO A 68 6.26 33.36 1.63
C PRO A 68 5.22 34.46 1.88
N THR A 69 4.01 34.12 2.32
CA THR A 69 2.95 35.12 2.61
C THR A 69 3.15 35.78 3.96
N ILE A 70 3.51 35.02 5.00
CA ILE A 70 3.87 35.52 6.33
C ILE A 70 5.16 36.31 6.25
N GLU A 71 6.18 35.85 5.50
CA GLU A 71 7.42 36.62 5.29
C GLU A 71 7.14 37.96 4.60
N LYS A 72 6.35 37.98 3.50
CA LYS A 72 5.90 39.23 2.87
C LYS A 72 5.04 40.11 3.78
N CYS A 73 4.25 39.52 4.68
CA CYS A 73 3.42 40.26 5.64
C CYS A 73 4.26 40.86 6.78
N PHE A 74 5.22 40.12 7.33
CA PHE A 74 6.20 40.62 8.31
C PHE A 74 7.08 41.72 7.72
N MET A 75 7.55 41.56 6.48
CA MET A 75 8.29 42.63 5.77
C MET A 75 7.42 43.85 5.45
N ARG A 76 6.09 43.74 5.54
CA ARG A 76 5.13 44.86 5.40
C ARG A 76 4.76 45.52 6.74
N PHE A 77 5.05 44.88 7.88
CA PHE A 77 4.89 45.44 9.23
C PHE A 77 6.28 45.70 9.84
N GLU A 78 6.85 46.88 9.57
CA GLU A 78 8.19 47.25 10.02
C GLU A 78 8.33 47.30 11.56
N CYS A 79 9.14 46.40 12.15
CA CYS A 79 9.63 46.59 13.53
C CYS A 79 11.00 45.94 13.85
N TYR A 80 11.79 45.45 12.89
CA TYR A 80 13.07 44.77 13.21
C TYR A 80 14.27 45.05 12.27
N ARG A 81 14.32 46.22 11.60
CA ARG A 81 15.41 46.57 10.66
C ARG A 81 16.69 47.16 11.30
N ASN A 82 16.76 47.32 12.62
CA ASN A 82 17.84 48.07 13.31
C ASN A 82 18.74 47.22 14.24
N LYS A 83 19.33 46.12 13.74
CA LYS A 83 20.42 45.40 14.44
C LYS A 83 21.57 44.87 13.57
N ALA A 84 21.74 45.40 12.36
CA ALA A 84 22.78 44.94 11.41
C ALA A 84 23.79 46.03 10.97
N ALA A 85 23.72 47.26 11.51
CA ALA A 85 24.48 48.42 11.01
C ALA A 85 25.46 49.04 12.04
N VAL A 86 25.68 48.40 13.20
CA VAL A 86 26.62 48.86 14.22
C VAL A 86 27.38 47.65 14.79
N VAL A 87 28.46 47.25 14.10
CA VAL A 87 29.79 46.90 14.64
C VAL A 87 30.67 46.69 13.40
N GLU A 88 31.31 47.77 12.94
CA GLU A 88 32.41 47.72 11.98
C GLU A 88 33.55 48.61 12.50
N SER A 89 34.56 47.98 13.11
CA SER A 89 35.98 48.33 12.98
C SER A 89 36.84 47.49 13.96
N PRO A 90 38.09 47.13 13.58
CA PRO A 90 38.93 46.22 14.37
C PRO A 90 39.93 46.95 15.28
N ILE A 91 40.24 46.37 16.45
CA ILE A 91 41.30 46.87 17.34
C ILE A 91 42.52 45.94 17.30
N ILE A 92 43.49 46.39 16.52
CA ILE A 92 44.95 46.42 16.77
C ILE A 92 45.52 45.38 17.75
N HIS A 93 46.40 44.50 17.25
CA HIS A 93 47.29 43.66 18.05
C HIS A 93 48.38 44.47 18.75
N ALA A 94 48.71 44.11 20.00
CA ALA A 94 49.84 44.64 20.75
C ALA A 94 51.17 43.95 20.38
N GLU A 95 52.27 44.59 20.75
CA GLU A 95 53.60 44.48 20.15
C GLU A 95 54.58 43.56 20.91
N LEU A 96 55.64 43.16 20.18
CA LEU A 96 57.06 43.08 20.61
C LEU A 96 57.71 41.69 20.80
N ALA A 97 58.91 41.57 20.19
CA ALA A 97 60.04 40.70 20.54
C ALA A 97 59.88 39.16 20.40
N GLU A 98 60.86 38.38 19.94
CA GLU A 98 62.08 38.64 19.15
C GLU A 98 62.61 37.26 18.65
N ASN A 99 63.51 37.25 17.66
CA ASN A 99 64.47 36.16 17.37
C ASN A 99 64.00 34.81 16.75
N THR A 100 64.20 34.70 15.44
CA THR A 100 65.11 33.73 14.79
C THR A 100 65.01 32.23 15.13
N ILE A 101 64.61 31.40 14.16
CA ILE A 101 65.47 30.37 13.52
C ILE A 101 64.79 29.80 12.26
N ILE A 102 65.61 29.54 11.24
CA ILE A 102 65.26 29.03 9.91
C ILE A 102 65.19 27.50 9.90
N SER A 103 64.23 26.90 9.18
CA SER A 103 64.44 25.70 8.34
C SER A 103 63.26 25.45 7.40
N GLU A 104 63.57 24.99 6.19
CA GLU A 104 62.70 24.98 5.00
C GLU A 104 61.93 23.66 4.76
N PRO A 105 61.03 23.57 3.75
CA PRO A 105 59.96 22.58 3.68
C PRO A 105 60.31 21.33 2.86
N ILE A 106 59.46 20.29 2.93
CA ILE A 106 59.37 19.27 1.88
C ILE A 106 57.91 19.02 1.47
N ILE A 107 57.65 19.26 0.19
CA ILE A 107 56.43 18.92 -0.56
C ILE A 107 56.52 17.45 -1.00
N SER A 108 55.45 16.64 -0.84
CA SER A 108 55.15 15.49 -1.71
C SER A 108 53.67 15.05 -1.62
N LYS A 109 53.00 15.01 -2.77
CA LYS A 109 51.68 14.41 -3.10
C LYS A 109 51.84 12.89 -3.40
N PRO A 110 50.79 12.09 -3.78
CA PRO A 110 49.33 12.22 -3.65
C PRO A 110 48.61 10.91 -3.16
N GLU A 111 47.27 10.88 -3.32
CA GLU A 111 46.22 9.83 -3.26
C GLU A 111 46.49 8.49 -4.02
N PRO A 112 45.51 7.56 -4.19
CA PRO A 112 44.64 6.81 -3.25
C PRO A 112 44.67 5.27 -3.53
N LYS A 113 43.85 4.44 -2.85
CA LYS A 113 43.23 3.22 -3.45
C LYS A 113 42.12 2.54 -2.61
N ILE A 114 41.40 1.64 -3.28
CA ILE A 114 40.19 0.88 -2.87
C ILE A 114 40.54 -0.61 -2.81
N GLU A 115 39.98 -1.37 -1.86
CA GLU A 115 39.70 -2.84 -1.90
C GLU A 115 38.77 -3.15 -0.69
N ILE A 116 37.51 -3.63 -0.79
CA ILE A 116 36.94 -4.96 -1.10
C ILE A 116 37.64 -6.22 -0.54
N GLU A 117 36.98 -6.87 0.45
CA GLU A 117 36.61 -8.31 0.61
C GLU A 117 36.21 -8.53 2.10
N THR A 118 35.04 -9.10 2.47
CA THR A 118 34.44 -10.44 2.27
C THR A 118 35.00 -11.54 3.19
N THR A 119 34.19 -12.01 4.15
CA THR A 119 34.21 -13.31 4.89
C THR A 119 32.94 -13.29 5.77
N SER A 120 31.86 -14.05 5.47
CA SER A 120 31.58 -15.46 5.86
C SER A 120 31.40 -15.69 7.37
N ASP A 121 30.51 -16.55 7.89
CA ASP A 121 29.24 -17.18 7.42
C ASP A 121 28.62 -17.97 8.63
N THR A 122 27.45 -18.64 8.47
CA THR A 122 26.80 -19.60 9.41
C THR A 122 26.30 -18.98 10.75
N THR A 123 25.23 -19.42 11.46
CA THR A 123 24.33 -20.61 11.50
C THR A 123 23.07 -20.18 12.33
N GLU A 124 21.85 -20.74 12.31
CA GLU A 124 21.16 -21.78 11.52
C GLU A 124 19.62 -21.77 11.84
N VAL A 125 18.85 -22.75 11.33
CA VAL A 125 17.53 -23.28 11.78
C VAL A 125 16.27 -22.37 11.73
N VAL A 126 15.38 -22.80 10.83
CA VAL A 126 13.93 -22.50 10.72
C VAL A 126 13.13 -23.12 11.88
N SER A 127 12.11 -22.43 12.40
CA SER A 127 10.85 -23.06 12.83
C SER A 127 9.67 -22.08 12.93
N THR A 128 8.51 -22.52 12.45
CA THR A 128 7.19 -21.89 12.56
C THR A 128 6.63 -21.96 13.98
N PRO A 129 5.86 -20.95 14.45
CA PRO A 129 4.91 -21.13 15.54
C PRO A 129 3.53 -21.55 15.01
N SER A 130 3.00 -22.63 15.56
CA SER A 130 1.64 -23.13 15.35
C SER A 130 0.59 -22.26 16.04
N CYS A 131 -0.68 -22.41 15.64
CA CYS A 131 -1.85 -21.94 16.37
C CYS A 131 -1.89 -22.52 17.81
N PRO A 132 -2.45 -21.78 18.79
CA PRO A 132 -3.02 -22.35 20.01
C PRO A 132 -4.49 -22.77 19.79
N GLU A 133 -4.90 -23.86 20.42
CA GLU A 133 -6.28 -24.36 20.47
C GLU A 133 -7.17 -23.59 21.45
N LEU A 134 -8.45 -23.97 21.50
CA LEU A 134 -9.43 -23.52 22.48
C LEU A 134 -8.94 -23.73 23.92
N ASN A 135 -9.06 -22.66 24.71
CA ASN A 135 -9.15 -22.75 26.17
C ASN A 135 -10.53 -22.24 26.58
N GLU A 136 -11.40 -23.14 27.02
CA GLU A 136 -12.69 -22.83 27.64
C GLU A 136 -12.45 -22.51 29.13
N ASP A 137 -12.61 -21.26 29.55
CA ASP A 137 -12.78 -20.90 30.97
C ASP A 137 -13.57 -19.58 31.14
N VAL A 138 -14.17 -19.41 32.31
CA VAL A 138 -15.33 -18.56 32.61
C VAL A 138 -14.99 -17.42 33.56
N ALA A 139 -15.37 -16.18 33.20
CA ALA A 139 -15.57 -15.04 34.12
C ALA A 139 -16.36 -13.93 33.40
N GLU A 140 -17.70 -13.83 33.51
CA GLU A 140 -18.49 -13.27 34.62
C GLU A 140 -18.56 -11.72 34.66
N LEU A 141 -19.69 -11.15 34.22
CA LEU A 141 -20.43 -10.02 34.84
C LEU A 141 -21.72 -9.70 34.04
N PRO A 142 -22.77 -9.07 34.61
CA PRO A 142 -23.15 -8.93 36.01
C PRO A 142 -24.51 -9.59 36.34
N LYS A 143 -24.84 -9.58 37.63
CA LYS A 143 -26.10 -10.09 38.21
C LYS A 143 -27.27 -9.15 37.95
N GLU A 144 -28.43 -9.70 37.64
CA GLU A 144 -29.71 -9.16 38.13
C GLU A 144 -30.60 -10.31 38.63
N GLU A 145 -31.38 -10.06 39.68
CA GLU A 145 -32.03 -11.10 40.48
C GLU A 145 -33.44 -11.43 39.99
N THR A 146 -33.79 -12.72 39.85
CA THR A 146 -35.04 -13.26 40.43
C THR A 146 -35.06 -14.80 40.49
N THR A 147 -35.71 -15.35 41.52
CA THR A 147 -35.75 -16.78 41.84
C THR A 147 -36.89 -17.55 41.11
N PRO A 148 -36.83 -18.90 41.03
CA PRO A 148 -37.47 -19.66 39.97
C PRO A 148 -38.81 -20.31 40.32
N SER A 149 -39.56 -20.74 39.31
CA SER A 149 -40.61 -21.76 39.49
C SER A 149 -40.73 -22.74 38.31
N THR A 150 -40.55 -24.02 38.64
CA THR A 150 -41.30 -25.17 38.07
C THR A 150 -41.12 -25.53 36.59
N ILE A 151 -40.18 -26.47 36.38
CA ILE A 151 -40.30 -27.70 35.58
C ILE A 151 -41.50 -27.75 34.61
N ASN A 152 -41.19 -27.73 33.32
CA ASN A 152 -41.83 -28.60 32.33
C ASN A 152 -40.80 -28.92 31.24
N ASN A 153 -40.37 -30.19 31.17
CA ASN A 153 -39.56 -30.68 30.05
C ASN A 153 -40.44 -30.72 28.79
N ILE A 154 -40.37 -29.66 27.99
CA ILE A 154 -40.77 -29.72 26.59
C ILE A 154 -39.53 -30.19 25.82
N SER A 155 -39.62 -31.37 25.21
CA SER A 155 -38.62 -31.82 24.25
C SER A 155 -38.59 -30.84 23.09
N ILE A 156 -37.51 -30.07 22.99
CA ILE A 156 -37.19 -29.33 21.78
C ILE A 156 -36.77 -30.39 20.75
N GLU A 157 -37.73 -30.85 19.96
CA GLU A 157 -37.41 -31.42 18.65
C GLU A 157 -36.77 -30.30 17.84
N GLU A 158 -35.44 -30.36 17.74
CA GLU A 158 -34.66 -29.52 16.84
C GLU A 158 -35.04 -29.90 15.40
N SER A 159 -36.08 -29.23 14.89
CA SER A 159 -36.62 -29.43 13.56
C SER A 159 -35.53 -29.17 12.53
N ASN A 160 -35.07 -30.23 11.87
CA ASN A 160 -33.99 -30.23 10.87
C ASN A 160 -34.36 -29.48 9.55
N GLN A 161 -35.37 -28.61 9.56
CA GLN A 161 -35.69 -27.74 8.42
C GLN A 161 -34.85 -26.46 8.46
N PRO A 162 -34.24 -26.05 7.33
CA PRO A 162 -33.51 -24.78 7.25
C PRO A 162 -34.39 -23.60 7.64
N THR A 163 -33.86 -22.66 8.44
CA THR A 163 -34.61 -21.45 8.79
C THR A 163 -34.77 -20.53 7.57
N GLU A 164 -35.73 -19.61 7.64
CA GLU A 164 -35.91 -18.60 6.59
C GLU A 164 -34.64 -17.76 6.37
N TYR A 165 -33.91 -17.47 7.46
CA TYR A 165 -32.61 -16.79 7.42
C TYR A 165 -31.52 -17.63 6.72
N ASP A 166 -31.48 -18.94 6.95
CA ASP A 166 -30.55 -19.84 6.25
C ASP A 166 -30.84 -19.89 4.75
N LEU A 167 -32.12 -19.92 4.36
CA LEU A 167 -32.54 -19.87 2.96
C LEU A 167 -32.13 -18.56 2.29
N PHE A 168 -32.35 -17.40 2.93
CA PHE A 168 -31.89 -16.12 2.39
C PHE A 168 -30.37 -16.03 2.30
N ARG A 169 -29.63 -16.51 3.31
CA ARG A 169 -28.17 -16.55 3.30
C ARG A 169 -27.64 -17.44 2.17
N ALA A 170 -28.21 -18.63 1.98
CA ALA A 170 -27.86 -19.54 0.90
C ALA A 170 -28.13 -18.94 -0.49
N ASN A 171 -29.31 -18.33 -0.69
CA ASN A 171 -29.67 -17.67 -1.94
C ASN A 171 -28.71 -16.52 -2.29
N ALA A 172 -28.36 -15.67 -1.32
CA ALA A 172 -27.43 -14.56 -1.51
C ALA A 172 -26.00 -15.04 -1.84
N MET A 173 -25.53 -16.12 -1.20
CA MET A 173 -24.25 -16.75 -1.54
C MET A 173 -24.26 -17.34 -2.96
N ALA A 174 -25.31 -18.08 -3.33
CA ALA A 174 -25.44 -18.68 -4.65
C ALA A 174 -25.61 -17.65 -5.77
N GLU A 175 -26.25 -16.50 -5.52
CA GLU A 175 -26.34 -15.41 -6.47
C GLU A 175 -24.99 -14.69 -6.65
N LYS A 176 -24.25 -14.46 -5.56
CA LYS A 176 -22.88 -13.92 -5.64
C LYS A 176 -21.94 -14.85 -6.41
N GLU A 177 -22.03 -16.16 -6.18
CA GLU A 177 -21.28 -17.18 -6.91
C GLU A 177 -21.64 -17.17 -8.40
N ARG A 178 -22.94 -17.20 -8.73
CA ARG A 178 -23.44 -17.11 -10.12
C ARG A 178 -22.93 -15.86 -10.84
N ALA A 179 -22.98 -14.69 -10.19
CA ALA A 179 -22.47 -13.44 -10.75
C ALA A 179 -20.94 -13.45 -10.94
N SER A 180 -20.20 -14.12 -10.05
CA SER A 180 -18.75 -14.31 -10.21
C SER A 180 -18.40 -15.26 -11.37
N GLN A 181 -19.20 -16.32 -11.57
CA GLN A 181 -19.02 -17.27 -12.65
C GLN A 181 -19.41 -16.66 -14.02
N GLU A 182 -20.47 -15.86 -14.09
CA GLU A 182 -20.84 -15.11 -15.31
C GLU A 182 -19.75 -14.10 -15.69
N LYS A 183 -19.18 -13.40 -14.71
CA LYS A 183 -18.03 -12.51 -14.89
C LYS A 183 -16.82 -13.25 -15.48
N LEU A 184 -16.51 -14.45 -14.97
CA LEU A 184 -15.43 -15.28 -15.51
C LEU A 184 -15.73 -15.71 -16.96
N ASP A 185 -16.93 -16.22 -17.24
CA ASP A 185 -17.31 -16.71 -18.57
C ASP A 185 -17.26 -15.61 -19.64
N LYS A 186 -17.75 -14.40 -19.32
CA LYS A 186 -17.63 -13.22 -20.20
C LYS A 186 -16.16 -12.90 -20.53
N VAL A 187 -15.27 -12.97 -19.54
CA VAL A 187 -13.83 -12.72 -19.71
C VAL A 187 -13.13 -13.82 -20.51
N LEU A 188 -13.51 -15.09 -20.31
CA LEU A 188 -12.99 -16.21 -21.11
C LEU A 188 -13.49 -16.12 -22.57
N THR A 189 -14.75 -15.72 -22.78
CA THR A 189 -15.33 -15.47 -24.10
C THR A 189 -14.61 -14.31 -24.81
N TYR A 190 -14.40 -13.18 -24.12
CA TYR A 190 -13.59 -12.06 -24.61
C TYR A 190 -12.18 -12.52 -25.02
N THR A 191 -11.53 -13.33 -24.17
CA THR A 191 -10.18 -13.87 -24.42
C THR A 191 -10.13 -14.71 -25.69
N LYS A 192 -11.06 -15.68 -25.83
CA LYS A 192 -11.17 -16.52 -27.02
C LYS A 192 -11.39 -15.70 -28.28
N GLN A 193 -12.34 -14.77 -28.26
CA GLN A 193 -12.65 -13.91 -29.41
C GLN A 193 -11.47 -13.05 -29.87
N ASN A 194 -10.67 -12.51 -28.93
CA ASN A 194 -9.56 -11.61 -29.27
C ASN A 194 -8.26 -12.35 -29.64
N LEU A 195 -8.06 -13.59 -29.17
CA LEU A 195 -6.78 -14.29 -29.30
C LEU A 195 -6.79 -15.57 -30.15
N VAL A 196 -7.96 -16.06 -30.59
CA VAL A 196 -8.07 -17.29 -31.43
C VAL A 196 -7.29 -17.21 -32.75
N LEU A 197 -7.05 -16.02 -33.30
CA LEU A 197 -6.25 -15.83 -34.53
C LEU A 197 -4.74 -15.70 -34.27
N TYR A 198 -4.30 -15.67 -33.01
CA TYR A 198 -2.92 -15.33 -32.62
C TYR A 198 -2.27 -16.34 -31.68
N LEU A 199 -2.98 -17.43 -31.34
CA LEU A 199 -2.54 -18.52 -30.47
C LEU A 199 -2.89 -19.87 -31.11
N SER A 200 -2.15 -20.92 -30.76
CA SER A 200 -2.61 -22.29 -31.02
C SER A 200 -3.82 -22.62 -30.15
N GLU A 201 -4.62 -23.62 -30.53
CA GLU A 201 -5.74 -24.08 -29.70
C GLU A 201 -5.28 -24.50 -28.30
N THR A 202 -4.15 -25.22 -28.22
CA THR A 202 -3.52 -25.63 -26.96
C THR A 202 -3.13 -24.43 -26.10
N ASP A 203 -2.46 -23.42 -26.68
CA ASP A 203 -2.05 -22.21 -25.97
C ASP A 203 -3.25 -21.36 -25.54
N LEU A 204 -4.31 -21.29 -26.36
CA LEU A 204 -5.53 -20.55 -26.05
C LEU A 204 -6.30 -21.18 -24.89
N ASN A 205 -6.42 -22.51 -24.89
CA ASN A 205 -7.04 -23.25 -23.77
C ASN A 205 -6.21 -23.08 -22.49
N ARG A 206 -4.88 -23.19 -22.58
CA ARG A 206 -3.96 -22.96 -21.47
C ARG A 206 -4.02 -21.53 -20.92
N LEU A 207 -4.19 -20.53 -21.79
CA LEU A 207 -4.43 -19.15 -21.37
C LEU A 207 -5.75 -19.02 -20.59
N CYS A 208 -6.82 -19.71 -21.02
CA CYS A 208 -8.08 -19.74 -20.30
C CYS A 208 -7.93 -20.34 -18.89
N GLU A 209 -7.17 -21.43 -18.75
CA GLU A 209 -6.84 -22.03 -17.44
C GLU A 209 -6.12 -21.03 -16.53
N TYR A 210 -5.07 -20.36 -17.02
CA TYR A 210 -4.34 -19.34 -16.25
C TYR A 210 -5.21 -18.15 -15.85
N ILE A 211 -6.14 -17.72 -16.70
CA ILE A 211 -7.09 -16.64 -16.38
C ILE A 211 -8.09 -17.07 -15.32
N THR A 212 -8.54 -18.32 -15.35
CA THR A 212 -9.39 -18.91 -14.31
C THR A 212 -8.64 -19.00 -12.98
N GLU A 213 -7.41 -19.51 -12.95
CA GLU A 213 -6.58 -19.57 -11.73
C GLU A 213 -6.31 -18.15 -11.18
N TYR A 214 -6.00 -17.19 -12.05
CA TYR A 214 -5.79 -15.78 -11.71
C TYR A 214 -7.05 -15.07 -11.18
N TYR A 215 -8.24 -15.49 -11.63
CA TYR A 215 -9.51 -14.96 -11.11
C TYR A 215 -9.79 -15.48 -9.70
N LEU A 216 -9.73 -16.82 -9.54
CA LEU A 216 -10.08 -17.54 -8.32
C LEU A 216 -9.05 -17.36 -7.19
N SER A 217 -7.79 -17.09 -7.53
CA SER A 217 -6.68 -16.98 -6.56
C SER A 217 -6.18 -15.54 -6.42
N ASP A 218 -5.69 -15.19 -5.24
CA ASP A 218 -4.94 -13.94 -5.02
C ASP A 218 -3.43 -14.10 -5.23
N SER A 219 -2.94 -15.35 -5.21
CA SER A 219 -1.62 -15.70 -5.73
C SER A 219 -1.57 -15.57 -7.26
N LEU A 220 -0.38 -15.30 -7.79
CA LEU A 220 -0.15 -15.34 -9.24
C LEU A 220 0.10 -16.80 -9.69
N PRO A 221 -0.57 -17.27 -10.76
CA PRO A 221 -0.43 -18.64 -11.24
C PRO A 221 1.01 -19.00 -11.64
N LYS A 222 1.33 -20.29 -11.55
CA LYS A 222 2.59 -20.86 -12.07
C LYS A 222 2.42 -21.13 -13.56
N VAL A 223 2.88 -20.19 -14.38
CA VAL A 223 2.68 -20.24 -15.83
C VAL A 223 3.96 -20.61 -16.57
N GLU A 224 3.86 -21.55 -17.50
CA GLU A 224 4.75 -21.65 -18.65
C GLU A 224 4.42 -20.55 -19.66
N GLN A 225 5.43 -20.17 -20.45
CA GLN A 225 5.35 -19.04 -21.37
C GLN A 225 4.51 -19.39 -22.61
N ILE A 226 3.55 -18.53 -22.93
CA ILE A 226 2.72 -18.67 -24.13
C ILE A 226 3.36 -17.86 -25.28
N LYS A 227 3.53 -18.51 -26.42
CA LYS A 227 4.04 -17.87 -27.64
C LYS A 227 2.88 -17.30 -28.45
N VAL A 228 2.85 -15.97 -28.58
CA VAL A 228 1.87 -15.25 -29.39
C VAL A 228 2.40 -15.06 -30.81
N ASP A 229 1.52 -15.04 -31.81
CA ASP A 229 1.84 -14.61 -33.17
C ASP A 229 2.42 -13.19 -33.19
N ALA A 230 3.43 -12.97 -34.04
CA ALA A 230 4.18 -11.71 -34.11
C ALA A 230 3.34 -10.51 -34.59
N GLN A 231 2.12 -10.73 -35.08
CA GLN A 231 1.18 -9.67 -35.42
C GLN A 231 0.61 -8.92 -34.22
N LEU A 232 0.64 -9.49 -33.00
CA LEU A 232 0.27 -8.77 -31.79
C LEU A 232 1.49 -8.06 -31.21
N LYS A 233 1.37 -6.73 -31.10
CA LYS A 233 2.40 -5.87 -30.55
C LYS A 233 2.35 -5.93 -29.01
N THR A 234 3.42 -5.48 -28.37
CA THR A 234 3.47 -5.29 -26.91
C THR A 234 2.26 -4.52 -26.36
N ILE A 235 1.80 -3.47 -27.05
CA ILE A 235 0.62 -2.67 -26.63
C ILE A 235 -0.68 -3.49 -26.64
N ASP A 236 -0.86 -4.42 -27.57
CA ASP A 236 -2.05 -5.28 -27.65
C ASP A 236 -2.15 -6.19 -26.42
N ILE A 237 -1.03 -6.77 -26.01
CA ILE A 237 -0.94 -7.61 -24.81
C ILE A 237 -1.14 -6.78 -23.53
N MET A 238 -0.64 -5.54 -23.52
CA MET A 238 -0.88 -4.63 -22.40
C MET A 238 -2.37 -4.25 -22.29
N HIS A 239 -3.03 -3.90 -23.40
CA HIS A 239 -4.48 -3.62 -23.44
C HIS A 239 -5.32 -4.84 -23.05
N PHE A 240 -4.98 -6.01 -23.58
CA PHE A 240 -5.57 -7.28 -23.17
C PHE A 240 -5.48 -7.44 -21.65
N GLY A 241 -4.29 -7.27 -21.05
CA GLY A 241 -4.14 -7.31 -19.60
C GLY A 241 -5.01 -6.31 -18.85
N TRP A 242 -5.08 -5.06 -19.29
CA TRP A 242 -5.91 -4.04 -18.63
C TRP A 242 -7.40 -4.38 -18.68
N ASN A 243 -7.88 -4.90 -19.80
CA ASN A 243 -9.25 -5.38 -19.96
C ASN A 243 -9.57 -6.50 -18.94
N ILE A 244 -8.72 -7.53 -18.84
CA ILE A 244 -8.86 -8.62 -17.85
C ILE A 244 -8.85 -8.06 -16.41
N GLY A 245 -7.84 -7.27 -16.06
CA GLY A 245 -7.69 -6.70 -14.71
C GLY A 245 -8.86 -5.79 -14.33
N LYS A 246 -9.38 -5.00 -15.28
CA LYS A 246 -10.53 -4.12 -15.07
C LYS A 246 -11.84 -4.89 -14.89
N ALA A 247 -12.07 -5.94 -15.68
CA ALA A 247 -13.23 -6.82 -15.56
C ALA A 247 -13.28 -7.54 -14.20
N PHE A 248 -12.14 -8.06 -13.76
CA PHE A 248 -12.01 -8.74 -12.47
C PHE A 248 -11.90 -7.79 -11.26
N GLY A 249 -11.48 -6.55 -11.48
CA GLY A 249 -11.21 -5.59 -10.39
C GLY A 249 -9.87 -5.82 -9.68
N LYS A 250 -8.95 -6.59 -10.29
CA LYS A 250 -7.62 -6.87 -9.72
C LYS A 250 -6.68 -5.65 -9.90
N PRO A 251 -5.74 -5.38 -8.96
CA PRO A 251 -4.78 -4.28 -9.06
C PRO A 251 -3.95 -4.27 -10.37
N ARG A 252 -3.57 -3.08 -10.85
CA ARG A 252 -2.79 -2.93 -12.10
C ARG A 252 -1.42 -3.60 -11.99
N LEU A 253 -0.67 -3.41 -10.91
CA LEU A 253 0.61 -4.08 -10.67
C LEU A 253 0.51 -5.61 -10.71
N GLN A 254 -0.51 -6.20 -10.06
CA GLN A 254 -0.75 -7.64 -10.08
C GLN A 254 -1.05 -8.12 -11.51
N THR A 255 -1.93 -7.40 -12.21
CA THR A 255 -2.32 -7.69 -13.60
C THR A 255 -1.13 -7.58 -14.56
N ALA A 256 -0.31 -6.54 -14.43
CA ALA A 256 0.91 -6.33 -15.20
C ALA A 256 1.93 -7.46 -14.97
N THR A 257 2.06 -7.91 -13.72
CA THR A 257 2.92 -9.04 -13.37
C THR A 257 2.40 -10.35 -13.95
N PHE A 258 1.08 -10.59 -13.91
CA PHE A 258 0.42 -11.74 -14.53
C PHE A 258 0.72 -11.81 -16.04
N ILE A 259 0.39 -10.75 -16.80
CA ILE A 259 0.63 -10.77 -18.25
C ILE A 259 2.12 -10.83 -18.60
N LYS A 260 3.01 -10.22 -17.80
CA LYS A 260 4.48 -10.32 -17.98
C LYS A 260 4.99 -11.75 -17.84
N ARG A 261 4.40 -12.57 -16.95
CA ARG A 261 4.76 -13.98 -16.81
C ARG A 261 4.22 -14.82 -17.97
N VAL A 262 2.93 -14.66 -18.29
CA VAL A 262 2.26 -15.44 -19.35
C VAL A 262 2.88 -15.16 -20.72
N PHE A 263 3.06 -13.88 -21.07
CA PHE A 263 3.55 -13.42 -22.36
C PHE A 263 5.01 -12.93 -22.28
N ALA A 264 5.85 -13.64 -21.53
CA ALA A 264 7.23 -13.27 -21.24
C ALA A 264 8.09 -12.99 -22.49
N HIS A 265 7.79 -13.63 -23.62
CA HIS A 265 8.42 -13.35 -24.90
C HIS A 265 8.00 -11.98 -25.47
N THR A 266 6.70 -11.76 -25.70
CA THR A 266 6.16 -10.53 -26.33
C THR A 266 6.33 -9.27 -25.48
N LEU A 267 6.43 -9.43 -24.16
CA LEU A 267 6.65 -8.36 -23.21
C LEU A 267 8.11 -8.27 -22.73
N ARG A 268 9.07 -9.02 -23.30
CA ARG A 268 10.45 -9.17 -22.78
C ARG A 268 11.10 -7.84 -22.39
N ASP A 269 11.07 -6.87 -23.31
CA ASP A 269 11.77 -5.60 -23.18
C ASP A 269 10.98 -4.53 -22.41
N SER A 270 9.78 -4.87 -21.91
CA SER A 270 8.95 -4.00 -21.08
C SER A 270 9.03 -4.39 -19.60
N GLU A 271 9.50 -3.48 -18.75
CA GLU A 271 9.42 -3.63 -17.29
C GLU A 271 7.97 -3.69 -16.80
N ILE A 272 7.74 -4.33 -15.65
CA ILE A 272 6.41 -4.41 -15.02
C ILE A 272 5.86 -3.01 -14.72
N SER A 273 6.70 -2.10 -14.23
CA SER A 273 6.40 -0.67 -14.03
C SER A 273 5.90 0.03 -15.30
N THR A 274 6.53 -0.29 -16.44
CA THR A 274 6.19 0.27 -17.75
C THR A 274 4.90 -0.34 -18.30
N ILE A 275 4.68 -1.64 -18.10
CA ILE A 275 3.41 -2.31 -18.41
C ILE A 275 2.27 -1.70 -17.58
N GLU A 276 2.43 -1.63 -16.26
CA GLU A 276 1.43 -1.08 -15.33
C GLU A 276 0.99 0.33 -15.74
N ARG A 277 1.94 1.18 -16.11
CA ARG A 277 1.66 2.54 -16.60
C ARG A 277 1.02 2.53 -17.98
N LYS A 278 1.61 1.83 -18.95
CA LYS A 278 1.21 1.92 -20.37
C LYS A 278 -0.01 1.09 -20.77
N MET A 279 -0.47 0.15 -19.94
CA MET A 279 -1.58 -0.77 -20.26
C MET A 279 -2.94 -0.13 -20.53
N SER A 280 -3.08 1.18 -20.36
CA SER A 280 -4.26 1.94 -20.76
C SER A 280 -3.94 3.18 -21.62
N HIS A 281 -2.82 3.17 -22.37
CA HIS A 281 -2.42 4.25 -23.28
C HIS A 281 -3.08 4.10 -24.66
N THR A 282 -3.87 5.09 -25.08
CA THR A 282 -4.61 5.06 -26.35
C THR A 282 -3.85 5.62 -27.57
N GLU A 283 -2.63 6.12 -27.37
CA GLU A 283 -1.84 6.84 -28.40
C GLU A 283 -1.25 5.95 -29.51
N SER A 284 -1.27 4.62 -29.32
CA SER A 284 -0.64 3.66 -30.24
C SER A 284 -1.68 2.81 -30.96
N GLU A 285 -1.46 2.58 -32.27
CA GLU A 285 -2.25 1.65 -33.05
C GLU A 285 -2.18 0.22 -32.50
N CYS A 286 -3.34 -0.28 -32.08
CA CYS A 286 -3.55 -1.59 -31.50
C CYS A 286 -4.68 -2.34 -32.24
N LYS A 287 -4.52 -3.66 -32.34
CA LYS A 287 -5.57 -4.61 -32.73
C LYS A 287 -6.53 -4.87 -31.57
N ILE A 288 -6.00 -5.03 -30.35
CA ILE A 288 -6.80 -5.22 -29.13
C ILE A 288 -7.08 -3.85 -28.51
N LYS A 289 -8.35 -3.45 -28.51
CA LYS A 289 -8.81 -2.17 -27.97
C LYS A 289 -9.12 -2.29 -26.48
N LEU A 290 -9.02 -1.16 -25.77
CA LEU A 290 -9.50 -1.05 -24.39
C LEU A 290 -11.02 -1.18 -24.38
N ASP A 291 -11.54 -2.08 -23.55
CA ASP A 291 -12.96 -2.32 -23.34
C ASP A 291 -13.26 -2.36 -21.84
N SER A 292 -14.06 -1.40 -21.38
CA SER A 292 -14.47 -1.27 -19.99
C SER A 292 -15.80 -1.96 -19.67
N LYS A 293 -16.42 -2.65 -20.65
CA LYS A 293 -17.78 -3.22 -20.58
C LYS A 293 -17.81 -4.73 -20.82
N ILE A 294 -16.70 -5.43 -20.56
CA ILE A 294 -16.63 -6.90 -20.70
C ILE A 294 -17.58 -7.61 -19.73
N VAL A 295 -17.91 -7.01 -18.58
CA VAL A 295 -18.79 -7.59 -17.55
C VAL A 295 -20.05 -6.76 -17.38
#